data_AF-A0A2T4VN01-F1
#
_entry.id   AF-A0A2T4VN01-F1
#
_cell.length_a   1.000
_cell.length_b   1.000
_cell.length_c   1.000
_cell.angle_alpha   90.00
_cell.angle_beta   90.00
_cell.angle_gamma   90.00
#
_symmetry.space_group_name_H-M   'P 1'
#
loop_
_entity.id
_entity.type
_entity.pdbx_description
1 polymer ?
#
loop_
_entity_poly.entity_id
_entity_poly.type
_entity_poly.pdbx_seq_one_letter_code
_entity_poly.pdbx_strand_id
1 'polypeptide(L)'
;MALEYTLELSTKSTPTQTMDALASNIKGLTWGKDMFVLFDPTSTICTTNSPEITQKVIGRGFGFIPDLSVEFRFISNSDYDRFKKTMLQATMLLLEHAQDAVLLFNGETIVLQRLDGQLAFNSGYHMWDDDWLKSRLTVPFEWRPLPSPLL
;
A
#
# COMPACT_ATOMS: atom_id res chain seq x y z
N MET A 1 17.11 2.10 10.58
CA MET A 1 15.88 1.32 10.31
C MET A 1 15.42 1.68 8.91
N ALA A 2 15.10 0.70 8.07
CA ALA A 2 14.47 0.98 6.79
C ALA A 2 13.00 1.37 7.03
N LEU A 3 12.47 2.33 6.28
CA LEU A 3 11.04 2.64 6.31
C LEU A 3 10.36 1.68 5.34
N GLU A 4 9.52 0.81 5.88
CA GLU A 4 8.81 -0.22 5.12
C GLU A 4 7.31 -0.05 5.31
N TYR A 5 6.60 -0.14 4.19
CA TYR A 5 5.15 -0.08 4.15
C TYR A 5 4.64 -1.31 3.41
N THR A 6 3.64 -1.98 3.97
CA THR A 6 3.07 -3.17 3.36
C THR A 6 1.59 -2.95 3.13
N LEU A 7 1.15 -3.04 1.88
CA LEU A 7 -0.25 -3.07 1.51
C LEU A 7 -0.70 -4.53 1.45
N GLU A 8 -1.54 -4.92 2.39
CA GLU A 8 -2.24 -6.20 2.39
C GLU A 8 -3.60 -6.01 1.72
N LEU A 9 -3.93 -6.81 0.71
CA LEU A 9 -5.15 -6.62 -0.06
C LEU A 9 -5.77 -7.95 -0.51
N SER A 10 -7.11 -8.01 -0.47
CA SER A 10 -7.88 -9.09 -1.08
C SER A 10 -8.15 -8.75 -2.55
N THR A 11 -7.73 -9.62 -3.46
CA THR A 11 -7.87 -9.40 -4.90
C THR A 11 -7.80 -10.72 -5.67
N LYS A 12 -8.28 -10.70 -6.90
CA LYS A 12 -8.10 -11.81 -7.86
C LYS A 12 -6.82 -11.70 -8.68
N SER A 13 -6.13 -10.55 -8.61
CA SER A 13 -4.88 -10.31 -9.32
C SER A 13 -3.77 -11.20 -8.76
N THR A 14 -2.91 -11.70 -9.64
CA THR A 14 -1.68 -12.41 -9.22
C THR A 14 -0.56 -11.42 -8.91
N PRO A 15 0.54 -11.89 -8.28
CA PRO A 15 1.71 -11.05 -8.05
C PRO A 15 2.26 -10.39 -9.33
N THR A 16 2.36 -11.16 -10.41
CA THR A 16 2.87 -10.67 -11.70
C THR A 16 1.93 -9.64 -12.33
N GLN A 17 0.62 -9.90 -12.35
CA GLN A 17 -0.36 -8.95 -12.90
C GLN A 17 -0.36 -7.62 -12.15
N THR A 18 -0.22 -7.68 -10.82
CA THR A 18 -0.11 -6.50 -9.94
C THR A 18 1.11 -5.67 -10.31
N MET A 19 2.27 -6.31 -10.43
CA MET A 19 3.52 -5.63 -10.78
C MET A 19 3.50 -5.08 -12.22
N ASP A 20 2.95 -5.81 -13.19
CA ASP A 20 2.76 -5.33 -14.57
C ASP A 20 1.87 -4.08 -14.63
N ALA A 21 0.79 -4.06 -13.84
CA ALA A 21 -0.10 -2.92 -13.74
C ALA A 21 0.61 -1.70 -13.15
N LEU A 22 1.40 -1.86 -12.09
CA LEU A 22 2.20 -0.78 -11.49
C LEU A 22 3.21 -0.22 -12.51
N ALA A 23 3.97 -1.09 -13.18
CA ALA A 23 4.98 -0.70 -14.15
C ALA A 23 4.40 0.07 -15.34
N SER A 24 3.19 -0.31 -15.77
CA SER A 24 2.53 0.27 -16.94
C SER A 24 1.85 1.60 -16.66
N ASN A 25 1.40 1.83 -15.42
CA ASN A 25 0.60 3.02 -15.07
C ASN A 25 1.37 4.08 -14.28
N ILE A 26 2.50 3.73 -13.64
CA ILE A 26 3.27 4.66 -12.82
C ILE A 26 4.58 5.01 -13.52
N LYS A 27 4.64 6.24 -14.03
CA LYS A 27 5.81 6.74 -14.74
C LYS A 27 7.04 6.75 -13.84
N GLY A 28 8.11 6.11 -14.30
CA GLY A 28 9.42 6.11 -13.64
C GLY A 28 9.68 4.89 -12.76
N LEU A 29 8.69 3.98 -12.61
CA LEU A 29 8.96 2.63 -12.13
C LEU A 29 9.58 1.80 -13.25
N THR A 30 10.66 1.09 -12.93
CA THR A 30 11.34 0.20 -13.86
C THR A 30 11.60 -1.16 -13.24
N TRP A 31 11.55 -2.21 -14.05
CA TRP A 31 11.88 -3.56 -13.63
C TRP A 31 13.34 -3.70 -13.22
N GLY A 32 13.56 -4.28 -12.05
CA GLY A 32 14.85 -4.83 -11.62
C GLY A 32 15.33 -5.93 -12.56
N LYS A 33 16.63 -6.23 -12.51
CA LYS A 33 17.26 -7.25 -13.36
C LYS A 33 16.59 -8.62 -13.27
N ASP A 34 16.09 -8.97 -12.08
CA ASP A 34 15.47 -10.26 -11.83
C ASP A 34 13.95 -10.27 -12.15
N MET A 35 13.38 -9.15 -12.60
CA MET A 35 11.95 -8.98 -12.91
C MET A 35 10.96 -9.34 -11.79
N PHE A 36 11.42 -9.35 -10.53
CA PHE A 36 10.57 -9.56 -9.34
C PHE A 36 10.34 -8.28 -8.53
N VAL A 37 11.07 -7.21 -8.86
CA VAL A 37 11.08 -5.95 -8.11
C VAL A 37 10.95 -4.80 -9.09
N LEU A 38 10.10 -3.83 -8.78
CA LEU A 38 10.09 -2.53 -9.43
C LEU A 38 10.89 -1.54 -8.58
N PHE A 39 11.58 -0.62 -9.23
CA PHE A 39 12.31 0.43 -8.54
C PHE A 39 12.11 1.77 -9.22
N ASP A 40 12.15 2.83 -8.42
CA ASP A 40 12.46 4.18 -8.84
C ASP A 40 13.66 4.69 -8.00
N PRO A 41 14.13 5.94 -8.19
CA PRO A 41 15.24 6.47 -7.39
C PRO A 41 14.99 6.56 -5.87
N THR A 42 13.74 6.37 -5.41
CA THR A 42 13.31 6.58 -4.02
C THR A 42 12.74 5.34 -3.35
N SER A 43 12.38 4.32 -4.13
CA SER A 43 11.62 3.17 -3.66
C SER A 43 12.03 1.87 -4.35
N THR A 44 11.89 0.78 -3.62
CA THR A 44 11.75 -0.56 -4.19
C THR A 44 10.38 -1.09 -3.85
N ILE A 45 9.72 -1.71 -4.83
CA ILE A 45 8.39 -2.28 -4.72
C ILE A 45 8.49 -3.76 -5.09
N CYS A 46 8.00 -4.63 -4.24
CA CYS A 46 7.85 -6.05 -4.55
C CYS A 46 6.49 -6.55 -4.09
N THR A 47 6.09 -7.68 -4.64
CA THR A 47 4.79 -8.27 -4.33
C THR A 47 4.91 -9.77 -4.19
N THR A 48 4.18 -10.32 -3.22
CA THR A 48 4.11 -11.76 -2.96
C THR A 48 2.67 -12.16 -2.64
N ASN A 49 2.37 -13.46 -2.72
CA ASN A 49 1.14 -13.97 -2.13
C ASN A 49 1.21 -13.80 -0.61
N SER A 50 0.12 -13.36 0.01
CA SER A 50 0.08 -13.17 1.46
C SER A 50 0.35 -14.50 2.17
N PRO A 51 1.38 -14.59 3.04
CA PRO A 51 1.66 -15.79 3.82
C PRO A 51 0.49 -16.17 4.73
N GLU A 52 0.33 -17.47 5.05
CA GLU A 52 -0.77 -17.94 5.91
C GLU A 52 -0.81 -17.23 7.28
N ILE A 53 0.36 -16.90 7.84
CA ILE A 53 0.44 -16.19 9.12
C ILE A 53 -0.14 -14.77 8.98
N THR A 54 0.23 -14.06 7.92
CA THR A 54 -0.31 -12.74 7.58
C THR A 54 -1.80 -12.81 7.35
N GLN A 55 -2.27 -13.80 6.59
CA GLN A 55 -3.70 -14.03 6.36
C GLN A 55 -4.49 -14.16 7.66
N LYS A 56 -3.98 -14.95 8.62
CA LYS A 56 -4.61 -15.13 9.94
C LYS A 56 -4.62 -13.84 10.76
N VAL A 57 -3.52 -13.09 10.73
CA VAL A 57 -3.35 -11.84 11.49
C VAL A 57 -4.30 -10.77 10.95
N ILE A 58 -4.28 -10.54 9.63
CA ILE A 58 -5.15 -9.57 8.97
C ILE A 58 -6.62 -9.99 9.07
N GLY A 59 -6.92 -11.28 8.89
CA GLY A 59 -8.28 -11.81 9.05
C GLY A 59 -8.87 -11.56 10.44
N ARG A 60 -8.06 -11.70 11.50
CA ARG A 60 -8.50 -11.39 12.86
C ARG A 60 -8.62 -9.90 13.14
N GLY A 61 -7.67 -9.10 12.64
CA GLY A 61 -7.60 -7.67 12.95
C GLY A 61 -8.57 -6.81 12.13
N PHE A 62 -8.82 -7.20 10.88
CA PHE A 62 -9.53 -6.37 9.89
C PHE A 62 -10.74 -7.05 9.26
N GLY A 63 -10.96 -8.35 9.51
CA GLY A 63 -12.16 -9.06 9.04
C GLY A 63 -12.10 -9.52 7.59
N PHE A 64 -10.95 -9.44 6.91
CA PHE A 64 -10.75 -9.93 5.54
C PHE A 64 -9.47 -10.77 5.42
N ILE A 65 -9.43 -11.68 4.45
CA ILE A 65 -8.25 -12.51 4.18
C ILE A 65 -7.52 -11.87 2.99
N PRO A 66 -6.28 -11.35 3.17
CA PRO A 66 -5.51 -10.81 2.06
C PRO A 66 -5.00 -11.94 1.16
N ASP A 67 -5.00 -11.69 -0.15
CA ASP A 67 -4.45 -12.60 -1.16
C ASP A 67 -3.01 -12.20 -1.52
N LEU A 68 -2.73 -10.90 -1.50
CA LEU A 68 -1.44 -10.31 -1.86
C LEU A 68 -0.91 -9.36 -0.79
N SER A 69 0.42 -9.38 -0.66
CA SER A 69 1.20 -8.38 0.07
C SER A 69 2.05 -7.60 -0.94
N VAL A 70 1.97 -6.27 -0.88
CA VAL A 70 2.80 -5.35 -1.68
C VAL A 70 3.68 -4.54 -0.74
N GLU A 71 4.99 -4.73 -0.81
CA GLU A 71 5.95 -4.04 0.03
C GLU A 71 6.51 -2.82 -0.71
N PHE A 72 6.50 -1.67 -0.05
CA PHE A 72 7.14 -0.43 -0.47
C PHE A 72 8.26 -0.12 0.52
N ARG A 73 9.50 -0.16 0.05
CA ARG A 73 10.66 0.16 0.87
C ARG A 73 11.31 1.44 0.38
N PHE A 74 11.49 2.38 1.31
CA PHE A 74 12.18 3.64 1.04
C PHE A 74 13.70 3.46 0.94
N ILE A 75 14.29 4.03 -0.10
CA ILE A 75 15.75 4.08 -0.25
C ILE A 75 16.29 5.20 0.63
N SER A 76 17.19 4.88 1.56
CA SER A 76 17.77 5.84 2.50
C SER A 76 18.46 7.01 1.78
N ASN A 77 18.33 8.22 2.34
CA ASN A 77 18.88 9.47 1.79
C ASN A 77 18.33 9.88 0.41
N SER A 78 17.15 9.37 0.02
CA SER A 78 16.44 9.80 -1.19
C SER A 78 15.28 10.77 -0.87
N ASP A 79 14.57 11.23 -1.90
CA ASP A 79 13.43 12.15 -1.76
C ASP A 79 12.20 11.44 -1.16
N TYR A 80 11.94 11.70 0.12
CA TYR A 80 10.83 11.11 0.85
C TYR A 80 9.45 11.60 0.37
N ASP A 81 9.35 12.84 -0.12
CA ASP A 81 8.08 13.35 -0.66
C ASP A 81 7.74 12.64 -1.96
N ARG A 82 8.73 12.38 -2.82
CA ARG A 82 8.54 11.55 -4.01
C ARG A 82 8.16 10.11 -3.64
N PHE A 83 8.81 9.51 -2.65
CA PHE A 83 8.43 8.18 -2.14
C PHE A 83 6.95 8.11 -1.73
N LYS A 84 6.49 9.06 -0.89
CA LYS A 84 5.09 9.16 -0.47
C LYS A 84 4.12 9.29 -1.64
N LYS A 85 4.52 10.01 -2.70
CA LYS A 85 3.70 10.16 -3.92
C LYS A 85 3.60 8.85 -4.69
N THR A 86 4.73 8.19 -4.95
CA THR A 86 4.77 6.90 -5.63
C THR A 86 3.94 5.86 -4.87
N MET A 87 4.11 5.80 -3.54
CA MET A 87 3.35 4.87 -2.68
C MET A 87 1.86 5.13 -2.71
N LEU A 88 1.40 6.40 -2.62
CA LEU A 88 -0.03 6.68 -2.74
C LEU A 88 -0.55 6.26 -4.12
N GLN A 89 0.14 6.64 -5.21
CA GLN A 89 -0.28 6.32 -6.57
C GLN A 89 -0.42 4.81 -6.77
N ALA A 90 0.57 4.04 -6.32
CA ALA A 90 0.53 2.59 -6.35
C ALA A 90 -0.62 2.04 -5.51
N THR A 91 -0.76 2.51 -4.28
CA THR A 91 -1.84 2.04 -3.39
C THR A 91 -3.21 2.28 -4.03
N MET A 92 -3.48 3.50 -4.51
CA MET A 92 -4.78 3.84 -5.10
C MET A 92 -5.07 3.05 -6.36
N LEU A 93 -4.09 2.87 -7.25
CA LEU A 93 -4.23 2.04 -8.44
C LEU A 93 -4.60 0.60 -8.08
N LEU A 94 -3.94 0.02 -7.08
CA LEU A 94 -4.22 -1.35 -6.64
C LEU A 94 -5.58 -1.46 -5.95
N LEU A 95 -6.02 -0.42 -5.24
CA LEU A 95 -7.35 -0.39 -4.64
C LEU A 95 -8.46 -0.47 -5.69
N GLU A 96 -8.27 0.00 -6.93
CA GLU A 96 -9.28 -0.15 -8.00
C GLU A 96 -9.63 -1.62 -8.29
N HIS A 97 -8.72 -2.54 -7.97
CA HIS A 97 -8.86 -3.98 -8.17
C HIS A 97 -8.94 -4.78 -6.86
N ALA A 98 -8.94 -4.11 -5.71
CA ALA A 98 -9.05 -4.73 -4.40
C ALA A 98 -10.48 -4.60 -3.85
N GLN A 99 -10.94 -5.63 -3.15
CA GLN A 99 -12.17 -5.56 -2.37
C GLN A 99 -11.92 -4.84 -1.06
N ASP A 100 -11.04 -5.40 -0.24
CA ASP A 100 -10.57 -4.86 1.03
C ASP A 100 -9.03 -4.76 1.03
N ALA A 101 -8.50 -3.78 1.77
CA ALA A 101 -7.07 -3.58 1.91
C ALA A 101 -6.68 -2.78 3.16
N VAL A 102 -5.45 -2.97 3.62
CA VAL A 102 -4.82 -2.16 4.67
C VAL A 102 -3.36 -1.87 4.32
N LEU A 103 -2.96 -0.59 4.43
CA LEU A 103 -1.56 -0.18 4.33
C LEU A 103 -0.99 -0.03 5.73
N LEU A 104 0.04 -0.81 6.04
CA LEU A 104 0.71 -0.84 7.34
C LEU A 104 2.10 -0.22 7.20
N PHE A 105 2.49 0.59 8.17
CA PHE A 105 3.87 1.05 8.36
C PHE A 105 4.56 0.13 9.36
N ASN A 106 5.69 -0.46 8.94
CA ASN A 106 6.46 -1.46 9.68
C ASN A 106 5.61 -2.60 10.27
N GLY A 107 4.54 -3.00 9.57
CA GLY A 107 3.63 -4.06 10.01
C GLY A 107 2.75 -3.74 11.21
N GLU A 108 2.89 -2.56 11.82
CA GLU A 108 2.25 -2.22 13.10
C GLU A 108 1.26 -1.08 12.95
N THR A 109 1.66 0.03 12.32
CA THR A 109 0.84 1.25 12.30
C THR A 109 -0.01 1.30 11.05
N ILE A 110 -1.33 1.38 11.19
CA ILE A 110 -2.21 1.56 10.03
C ILE A 110 -2.00 2.96 9.46
N VAL A 111 -1.70 3.06 8.17
CA VAL A 111 -1.61 4.31 7.43
C VAL A 111 -2.96 4.64 6.80
N LEU A 112 -3.56 3.67 6.12
CA LEU A 112 -4.92 3.73 5.58
C LEU A 112 -5.52 2.34 5.54
N GLN A 113 -6.83 2.27 5.43
CA GLN A 113 -7.57 1.05 5.12
C GLN A 113 -8.70 1.34 4.14
N ARG A 114 -9.05 0.35 3.33
CA ARG A 114 -10.29 0.32 2.58
C ARG A 114 -11.03 -0.95 2.99
N LEU A 115 -12.15 -0.80 3.69
CA LEU A 115 -13.00 -1.93 4.09
C LEU A 115 -14.43 -1.67 3.63
N ASP A 116 -15.09 -2.67 3.05
CA ASP A 116 -16.47 -2.59 2.57
C ASP A 116 -16.70 -1.37 1.64
N GLY A 117 -15.70 -1.04 0.83
CA GLY A 117 -15.71 0.09 -0.09
C GLY A 117 -15.45 1.47 0.55
N GLN A 118 -15.27 1.57 1.87
CA GLN A 118 -14.98 2.82 2.57
C GLN A 118 -13.47 3.02 2.75
N LEU A 119 -12.94 4.10 2.17
CA LEU A 119 -11.54 4.49 2.31
C LEU A 119 -11.36 5.41 3.52
N ALA A 120 -10.54 4.98 4.49
CA ALA A 120 -10.21 5.76 5.68
C ALA A 120 -8.69 5.91 5.82
N PHE A 121 -8.25 7.15 6.05
CA PHE A 121 -6.86 7.46 6.39
C PHE A 121 -6.72 7.61 7.91
N ASN A 122 -5.57 7.16 8.45
CA ASN A 122 -5.32 7.26 9.88
C ASN A 122 -5.00 8.70 10.29
N SER A 123 -5.92 9.30 11.06
CA SER A 123 -5.72 10.63 11.66
C SER A 123 -4.52 10.72 12.61
N GLY A 124 -3.96 9.60 13.09
CA GLY A 124 -2.75 9.61 13.92
C GLY A 124 -1.42 9.66 13.14
N TYR A 125 -1.44 9.43 11.82
CA TYR A 125 -0.22 9.24 11.03
C TYR A 125 0.07 10.40 10.05
N HIS A 126 -0.97 11.13 9.59
CA HIS A 126 -0.89 12.37 8.80
C HIS A 126 0.25 12.44 7.76
N MET A 127 0.43 11.37 6.99
CA MET A 127 1.47 11.30 5.95
C MET A 127 1.22 12.26 4.77
N TRP A 128 -0.06 12.49 4.48
CA TRP A 128 -0.55 13.36 3.42
C TRP A 128 -1.53 14.36 4.00
N ASP A 129 -1.49 15.60 3.50
CA ASP A 129 -2.47 16.62 3.86
C ASP A 129 -3.77 16.49 3.04
N ASP A 130 -4.83 17.09 3.57
CA ASP A 130 -6.18 16.93 3.05
C ASP A 130 -6.38 17.56 1.66
N ASP A 131 -5.79 18.74 1.43
CA ASP A 131 -5.85 19.42 0.13
C ASP A 131 -5.13 18.61 -0.95
N TRP A 132 -3.98 18.04 -0.60
CA TRP A 132 -3.19 17.21 -1.48
C TRP A 132 -3.88 15.89 -1.86
N LEU A 133 -4.59 15.27 -0.91
CA LEU A 133 -5.42 14.09 -1.16
C LEU A 133 -6.64 14.43 -2.01
N LYS A 134 -7.39 15.47 -1.66
CA LYS A 134 -8.56 15.93 -2.42
C LYS A 134 -8.22 16.29 -3.86
N SER A 135 -7.02 16.80 -4.13
CA SER A 135 -6.59 17.13 -5.49
C SER A 135 -6.22 15.89 -6.33
N ARG A 136 -6.21 14.69 -5.76
CA ARG A 136 -5.71 13.45 -6.42
C ARG A 136 -6.69 12.30 -6.37
N LEU A 137 -7.48 12.20 -5.30
CA LEU A 137 -8.44 11.14 -5.11
C LEU A 137 -9.79 11.55 -5.70
N THR A 138 -10.36 10.66 -6.50
CA THR A 138 -11.72 10.79 -7.03
C THR A 138 -12.74 10.06 -6.15
N VAL A 139 -12.27 9.18 -5.27
CA VAL A 139 -13.10 8.43 -4.33
C VAL A 139 -13.29 9.21 -3.03
N PRO A 140 -14.49 9.14 -2.40
CA PRO A 140 -14.68 9.68 -1.07
C PRO A 140 -13.73 9.02 -0.08
N PHE A 141 -13.18 9.82 0.84
CA PHE A 141 -12.36 9.33 1.94
C PHE A 141 -12.67 10.10 3.22
N GLU A 142 -12.37 9.49 4.34
CA GLU A 142 -12.44 10.13 5.65
C GLU A 142 -11.13 10.02 6.42
N TRP A 143 -10.94 10.94 7.35
CA TRP A 143 -9.92 10.82 8.39
C TRP A 143 -10.57 10.32 9.67
N ARG A 144 -10.07 9.22 10.22
CA ARG A 144 -10.50 8.75 11.55
C ARG A 144 -9.37 8.07 12.31
N PRO A 145 -9.49 7.89 13.63
CA PRO A 145 -8.56 7.06 14.39
C PRO A 145 -8.63 5.62 13.88
N LEU A 146 -7.48 5.07 13.50
CA LEU A 146 -7.33 3.66 13.17
C LEU A 146 -6.41 3.02 14.21
N PRO A 147 -6.96 2.55 15.35
CA PRO A 147 -6.17 1.86 16.36
C PRO A 147 -5.64 0.57 15.74
N SER A 148 -4.34 0.29 15.89
CA SER A 148 -3.78 -0.93 15.36
C SER A 148 -4.35 -2.13 16.11
N PRO A 149 -5.10 -3.04 15.45
CA PRO A 149 -5.57 -4.27 16.08
C PRO A 149 -4.45 -5.32 16.21
N LEU A 150 -3.24 -4.98 15.75
CA LEU A 150 -2.07 -5.85 15.72
C LEU A 150 -1.17 -5.69 16.98
N LEU A 151 -1.56 -4.79 17.88
CA LEU A 151 -0.88 -4.49 19.15
C LEU A 151 -1.72 -4.95 20.35
#